data_AF-A0A3C0GLQ4-F1
#
_entry.id   AF-A0A3C0GLQ4-F1
#
_cell.length_a   1.000
_cell.length_b   1.000
_cell.length_c   1.000
_cell.angle_alpha   90.00
_cell.angle_beta   90.00
_cell.angle_gamma   90.00
#
_symmetry.space_group_name_H-M   'P 1'
#
loop_
_entity.id
_entity.type
_entity.pdbx_description
1 polymer ?
#
loop_
_entity_poly.entity_id
_entity_poly.type
_entity_poly.pdbx_seq_one_letter_code
_entity_poly.pdbx_strand_id
1 'polypeptide(L)' 'MPRRMRRSGRLIQKPKNKKVDNKFRVIAHGHNGDFWTHGEYPTFEDAKQEVDMLPISNVDYLVYSDKNRVLYTKENDKDG' A
#
# COMPACT_ATOMS: atom_id res chain seq x y z
N MET A 1 33.11 43.50 -29.94
CA MET A 1 31.89 42.98 -29.27
C MET A 1 32.24 41.70 -28.52
N PRO A 2 31.94 41.57 -27.22
CA PRO A 2 32.29 40.37 -26.47
C PRO A 2 31.29 39.23 -26.80
N ARG A 3 31.80 38.08 -27.26
CA ARG A 3 30.98 36.90 -27.55
C ARG A 3 30.44 36.31 -26.24
N ARG A 4 29.10 36.25 -26.12
CA ARG A 4 28.39 35.64 -24.98
C ARG A 4 28.71 34.14 -24.93
N MET A 5 29.57 33.71 -24.01
CA MET A 5 29.90 32.29 -23.80
C MET A 5 28.63 31.52 -23.37
N ARG A 6 28.25 30.49 -24.14
CA ARG A 6 27.21 29.53 -23.73
C ARG A 6 27.79 28.64 -22.63
N ARG A 7 27.12 28.58 -21.47
CA ARG A 7 27.45 27.62 -20.40
C ARG A 7 27.28 26.21 -20.97
N SER A 8 28.34 25.41 -20.95
CA SER A 8 28.30 24.01 -21.35
C SER A 8 27.24 23.29 -20.51
N GLY A 9 26.19 22.82 -21.18
CA GLY A 9 25.08 22.12 -20.55
C GLY A 9 25.59 20.82 -19.94
N ARG A 10 25.65 20.77 -18.61
CA ARG A 10 25.82 19.50 -17.89
C ARG A 10 24.54 18.70 -18.09
N LEU A 11 24.65 17.45 -18.56
CA LEU A 11 23.52 16.52 -18.62
C LEU A 11 22.88 16.45 -17.24
N ILE A 12 21.63 16.93 -17.13
CA ILE A 12 20.83 16.81 -15.91
C ILE A 12 20.52 15.33 -15.74
N GLN A 13 21.30 14.65 -14.90
CA GLN A 13 21.05 13.27 -14.55
C GLN A 13 19.72 13.20 -13.80
N LYS A 14 18.78 12.36 -14.29
CA LYS A 14 17.51 12.13 -13.61
C LYS A 14 17.77 11.59 -12.20
N PRO A 15 17.04 12.04 -11.17
CA PRO A 15 17.17 11.50 -9.82
C PRO A 15 16.91 9.98 -9.86
N LYS A 16 17.78 9.22 -9.19
CA LYS A 16 17.69 7.75 -9.11
C LYS A 16 16.33 7.37 -8.52
N ASN A 17 15.70 6.37 -9.13
CA ASN A 17 14.38 5.83 -8.78
C ASN A 17 14.17 5.79 -7.26
N LYS A 18 13.11 6.45 -6.76
CA LYS A 18 12.65 6.24 -5.38
C LYS A 18 12.37 4.75 -5.25
N LYS A 19 13.03 4.07 -4.31
CA LYS A 19 12.57 2.77 -3.85
C LYS A 19 11.14 2.98 -3.37
N VAL A 20 10.19 2.43 -4.11
CA VAL A 20 8.82 2.35 -3.62
C VAL A 20 8.91 1.29 -2.55
N ASP A 21 8.85 1.71 -1.28
CA ASP A 21 8.65 0.77 -0.19
C ASP A 21 7.26 0.18 -0.42
N ASN A 22 7.22 -0.95 -1.14
CA ASN A 22 6.00 -1.70 -1.38
C ASN A 22 5.53 -2.22 -0.04
N LYS A 23 4.66 -1.48 0.63
CA LYS A 23 4.02 -1.89 1.88
C LYS A 23 2.59 -2.31 1.58
N PHE A 24 2.19 -3.41 2.19
CA PHE A 24 0.82 -3.91 2.18
C PHE A 24 0.15 -3.50 3.48
N ARG A 25 -1.03 -2.89 3.41
CA ARG A 25 -1.77 -2.46 4.60
C ARG A 25 -2.95 -3.38 4.80
N VAL A 26 -3.12 -3.85 6.03
CA VAL A 26 -4.34 -4.55 6.45
C VAL A 26 -5.25 -3.52 7.11
N ILE A 27 -6.43 -3.33 6.53
CA ILE A 27 -7.48 -2.47 7.05
C ILE A 27 -8.60 -3.36 7.58
N ALA A 28 -9.03 -3.07 8.80
CA ALA A 28 -10.20 -3.68 9.40
C ALA A 28 -11.40 -2.75 9.20
N HIS A 29 -12.50 -3.32 8.76
CA HIS A 29 -13.80 -2.66 8.61
C HIS A 29 -14.77 -3.27 9.61
N GLY A 30 -15.10 -2.51 10.64
CA GLY A 30 -16.10 -2.91 11.62
C GLY A 30 -17.51 -2.72 11.06
N HIS A 31 -18.44 -3.59 11.46
CA HIS A 31 -19.85 -3.52 11.05
C HIS A 31 -20.58 -2.21 11.42
N ASN A 32 -19.98 -1.37 12.28
CA ASN A 32 -20.47 -0.04 12.61
C ASN A 32 -20.11 1.03 11.56
N GLY A 33 -19.39 0.66 10.50
CA GLY A 33 -18.86 1.57 9.48
C GLY A 33 -17.50 2.18 9.85
N ASP A 34 -16.86 1.68 10.91
CA ASP A 34 -15.55 2.13 11.36
C ASP A 34 -14.43 1.44 10.56
N PHE A 35 -13.44 2.22 10.15
CA PHE A 35 -12.24 1.72 9.47
C PHE A 35 -11.00 2.04 10.29
N TRP A 36 -10.16 1.04 10.56
CA TRP A 36 -8.86 1.26 11.19
C TRP A 36 -7.77 0.42 10.53
N THR A 37 -6.55 0.91 10.60
CA THR A 37 -5.39 0.15 10.13
C THR A 37 -5.03 -0.88 11.19
N HIS A 38 -5.06 -2.16 10.81
CA HIS A 38 -4.64 -3.26 11.69
C HIS A 38 -3.12 -3.38 11.71
N GLY A 39 -2.48 -3.30 10.53
CA GLY A 39 -1.02 -3.40 10.41
C GLY A 39 -0.51 -3.05 9.01
N GLU A 40 0.81 -2.80 8.92
CA GLU A 40 1.52 -2.67 7.65
C GLU A 40 2.57 -3.79 7.55
N TYR A 41 2.61 -4.47 6.40
CA TYR A 41 3.46 -5.63 6.15
C TYR A 41 4.34 -5.39 4.91
N PRO A 42 5.56 -5.95 4.90
CA PRO A 42 6.47 -5.80 3.77
C PRO A 42 6.09 -6.67 2.56
N THR A 43 5.37 -7.78 2.78
CA THR A 43 4.95 -8.70 1.72
C THR A 43 3.45 -8.95 1.76
N PHE A 44 2.90 -9.37 0.61
CA PHE A 44 1.49 -9.74 0.50
C PHE A 44 1.19 -11.04 1.26
N GLU A 45 2.12 -12.00 1.23
CA GLU A 45 1.94 -13.29 1.89
C GLU A 45 1.81 -13.12 3.40
N ASP A 46 2.64 -12.28 4.01
CA ASP A 46 2.55 -11.96 5.44
C ASP A 46 1.20 -11.31 5.79
N ALA A 47 0.78 -10.31 4.99
CA ALA A 47 -0.48 -9.61 5.20
C ALA A 47 -1.69 -10.56 5.06
N LYS A 48 -1.66 -11.45 4.07
CA LYS A 48 -2.72 -12.44 3.85
C LYS A 48 -2.76 -13.46 4.99
N GLN A 49 -1.60 -13.99 5.40
CA GLN A 49 -1.53 -14.96 6.48
C GLN A 49 -2.06 -14.38 7.79
N GLU A 50 -1.75 -13.12 8.09
CA GLU A 50 -2.30 -12.46 9.27
C GLU A 50 -3.84 -12.39 9.20
N VAL A 51 -4.37 -11.92 8.07
CA VAL A 51 -5.82 -11.85 7.84
C VAL A 51 -6.48 -13.23 7.97
N ASP A 52 -5.84 -14.28 7.48
CA ASP A 52 -6.31 -15.66 7.58
C ASP A 52 -6.36 -16.14 9.05
N MET A 53 -5.42 -15.71 9.91
CA MET A 53 -5.39 -16.03 11.34
C MET A 53 -6.39 -15.23 12.18
N LEU A 54 -6.82 -14.05 11.73
CA LEU A 54 -7.72 -13.19 12.48
C LEU A 54 -9.15 -13.77 12.57
N PRO A 55 -9.81 -13.67 13.74
CA PRO A 55 -11.18 -14.12 13.92
C PRO A 55 -12.13 -13.23 13.11
N ILE A 56 -13.07 -13.84 12.39
CA ILE A 56 -13.98 -13.16 11.47
C ILE A 56 -15.17 -12.52 12.22
N SER A 57 -15.12 -12.36 13.54
CA SER A 57 -16.29 -11.91 14.31
C SER A 57 -16.55 -10.41 14.11
N ASN A 58 -17.51 -10.08 13.24
CA ASN A 58 -18.05 -8.73 12.98
C ASN A 58 -17.08 -7.70 12.40
N VAL A 59 -15.95 -8.15 11.84
CA VAL A 59 -14.95 -7.30 11.21
C VAL A 59 -14.55 -7.92 9.88
N ASP A 60 -14.67 -7.15 8.81
CA ASP A 60 -14.12 -7.53 7.50
C ASP A 60 -12.68 -7.05 7.42
N TYR A 61 -11.81 -7.89 6.86
CA TYR A 61 -10.40 -7.56 6.70
C TYR A 61 -10.04 -7.38 5.24
N LEU A 62 -9.39 -6.26 4.93
CA LEU A 62 -9.04 -5.83 3.58
C LEU A 62 -7.52 -5.66 3.49
N VAL A 63 -6.88 -6.31 2.51
CA VAL A 63 -5.46 -6.11 2.21
C VAL A 63 -5.30 -5.15 1.05
N TYR A 64 -4.67 -4.01 1.31
CA TYR A 64 -4.34 -2.99 0.34
C TYR A 64 -2.88 -3.06 -0.08
N SER A 65 -2.59 -2.81 -1.35
CA SER A 65 -1.23 -2.52 -1.82
C SER A 65 -0.87 -1.05 -1.63
N ASP A 66 0.41 -0.75 -1.78
CA ASP A 66 1.01 0.58 -1.95
C ASP A 66 0.28 1.53 -2.92
N LYS A 67 -0.40 0.97 -3.93
CA LYS A 67 -1.21 1.69 -4.93
C LYS A 67 -2.66 1.91 -4.50
N ASN A 68 -2.98 1.71 -3.22
CA ASN A 68 -4.34 1.74 -2.66
C ASN A 68 -5.33 0.80 -3.39
N ARG A 69 -4.83 -0.31 -3.96
CA ARG A 69 -5.67 -1.33 -4.57
C ARG A 69 -5.92 -2.45 -3.57
N VAL A 70 -7.17 -2.86 -3.40
CA VAL A 70 -7.54 -4.05 -2.63
C VAL A 70 -7.09 -5.29 -3.39
N LEU A 71 -6.33 -6.15 -2.73
CA LEU A 71 -5.79 -7.41 -3.28
C LEU A 71 -6.45 -8.65 -2.69
N TYR A 72 -6.92 -8.56 -1.45
CA TYR A 72 -7.54 -9.66 -0.74
C TYR A 72 -8.57 -9.13 0.24
N THR A 73 -9.69 -9.82 0.34
CA THR A 73 -10.77 -9.53 1.30
C THR A 73 -11.14 -10.82 2.01
N LYS A 74 -11.34 -10.72 3.33
CA LYS A 74 -11.90 -11.77 4.16
C LYS A 74 -13.14 -11.19 4.80
N GLU A 75 -14.28 -11.52 4.20
CA GLU A 75 -15.59 -11.05 4.61
C GLU A 75 -16.24 -12.10 5.51
N ASN A 76 -17.03 -11.64 6.49
CA ASN A 76 -17.86 -12.55 7.26
C ASN A 76 -19.11 -12.85 6.43
N ASP A 77 -19.19 -14.03 5.82
CA ASP A 77 -20.37 -14.48 5.07
C ASP A 77 -21.60 -14.47 6.00
N LYS A 78 -22.35 -13.36 6.00
CA LYS A 78 -23.70 -13.28 6.54
C LYS A 78 -24.69 -13.70 5.45
N ASP A 79 -24.56 -14.91 4.93
CA ASP A 79 -25.62 -15.55 4.17
C ASP A 79 -25.56 -17.06 4.40
N GLY A 80 -26.36 -17.51 5.38
CA GLY A 80 -26.61 -18.89 5.76
C GLY A 80 -27.79 -18.97 6.73
#